data_AF-A0A1F8RSG7-F1
#
_entry.id   AF-A0A1F8RSG7-F1
#
_cell.length_a   1.000
_cell.length_b   1.000
_cell.length_c   1.000
_cell.angle_alpha   90.00
_cell.angle_beta   90.00
_cell.angle_gamma   90.00
#
_symmetry.space_group_name_H-M   'P 1'
#
loop_
_entity.id
_entity.type
_entity.pdbx_description
1 polymer ?
#
loop_
_entity_poly.entity_id
_entity_poly.type
_entity_poly.pdbx_seq_one_letter_code
_entity_poly.pdbx_strand_id
1 'polypeptide(L)'
;MDALDAFTVFLLGVMLRIGLPLAATALFVWLLGKLDARWQADAREARQRALAPVTATLRVACWVANNCSAERRATCPIYGHAEVLCWQYFRDKQGHLREACLGCPVFRSAPMPVPA
;
A
#
# COMPACT_ATOMS: atom_id res chain seq x y z
N MET A 1 12.56 -57.07 31.49
CA MET A 1 12.83 -56.25 30.28
C MET A 1 11.54 -55.60 29.75
N ASP A 2 10.38 -56.05 30.22
CA ASP A 2 9.05 -55.68 29.72
C ASP A 2 8.62 -54.24 30.06
N ALA A 3 9.03 -53.70 31.22
CA ALA A 3 8.67 -52.35 31.63
C ALA A 3 9.37 -51.26 30.78
N LEU A 4 10.61 -51.51 30.34
CA LEU A 4 11.36 -50.60 29.47
C LEU A 4 10.77 -50.58 28.05
N ASP A 5 10.35 -51.75 27.54
CA ASP A 5 9.70 -51.85 26.22
C ASP A 5 8.32 -51.19 26.23
N ALA A 6 7.51 -51.42 27.28
CA ALA A 6 6.21 -50.78 27.43
C ALA A 6 6.33 -49.25 27.53
N PHE A 7 7.31 -48.75 28.30
CA PHE A 7 7.57 -47.32 28.41
C PHE A 7 8.04 -46.70 27.08
N THR A 8 8.87 -47.43 26.33
CA THR A 8 9.35 -46.99 25.00
C THR A 8 8.20 -46.86 24.00
N VAL A 9 7.30 -47.85 23.95
CA VAL A 9 6.12 -47.82 23.07
C VAL A 9 5.17 -46.68 23.46
N PHE A 10 4.97 -46.45 24.75
CA PHE A 10 4.17 -45.33 25.24
C PHE A 10 4.75 -43.97 24.81
N LEU A 11 6.04 -43.74 25.03
CA LEU A 11 6.72 -42.51 24.63
C LEU A 11 6.67 -42.30 23.12
N LEU A 12 6.88 -43.36 22.34
CA LEU A 12 6.79 -43.30 20.88
C LEU A 12 5.38 -42.92 20.42
N GLY A 13 4.35 -43.50 21.02
CA GLY A 13 2.95 -43.17 20.72
C GLY A 13 2.61 -41.72 21.05
N VAL A 14 3.11 -41.20 22.18
CA VAL A 14 2.92 -39.80 22.58
C VAL A 14 3.67 -38.86 21.63
N MET A 15 4.93 -39.14 21.32
CA MET A 15 5.71 -38.33 20.38
C MET A 15 5.12 -38.34 18.97
N LEU A 16 4.61 -39.48 18.50
CA LEU A 16 3.98 -39.55 17.19
C LEU A 16 2.67 -38.77 17.16
N ARG A 17 1.88 -38.80 18.24
CA ARG A 17 0.59 -38.10 18.30
C ARG A 17 0.69 -36.61 18.62
N ILE A 18 1.74 -36.17 19.32
CA ILE A 18 1.92 -34.76 19.71
C ILE A 18 3.01 -34.09 18.88
N GLY A 19 4.14 -34.76 18.69
CA GLY A 19 5.25 -34.25 17.89
C GLY A 19 4.88 -34.07 16.42
N LEU A 20 4.17 -35.04 15.83
CA LEU A 20 3.77 -34.93 14.42
C LEU A 20 2.84 -33.74 14.13
N PRO A 21 1.73 -33.51 14.86
CA PRO A 21 0.89 -32.34 14.60
C PRO A 21 1.61 -31.03 14.91
N LEU A 22 2.44 -30.97 15.97
CA LEU A 22 3.22 -29.76 16.26
C LEU A 22 4.23 -29.46 15.15
N ALA A 23 4.99 -30.46 14.70
CA ALA A 23 5.92 -30.31 13.60
C ALA A 23 5.21 -29.88 12.30
N ALA A 24 4.06 -30.48 12.00
CA ALA A 24 3.24 -30.09 10.85
C ALA A 24 2.79 -28.62 10.96
N THR A 25 2.23 -28.20 12.10
CA THR A 25 1.80 -26.81 12.31
C THR A 25 2.96 -25.82 12.21
N ALA A 26 4.12 -26.14 12.80
CA ALA A 26 5.32 -25.31 12.71
C ALA A 26 5.80 -25.17 11.26
N LEU A 27 5.79 -26.26 10.50
CA LEU A 27 6.12 -26.25 9.08
C LEU A 27 5.15 -25.38 8.28
N PHE A 28 3.84 -25.49 8.53
CA PHE A 28 2.83 -24.66 7.87
C PHE A 28 3.01 -23.17 8.19
N VAL A 29 3.19 -22.82 9.45
CA VAL A 29 3.44 -21.43 9.87
C VAL A 29 4.70 -20.87 9.19
N TRP A 30 5.77 -21.65 9.14
CA TRP A 30 7.00 -21.25 8.47
C TRP A 30 6.81 -21.05 6.96
N LEU A 31 6.13 -21.98 6.29
CA LEU A 31 5.83 -21.89 4.85
C LEU A 31 4.98 -20.66 4.53
N LEU A 32 3.89 -20.46 5.28
CA LEU A 32 2.97 -19.34 5.08
C LEU A 32 3.66 -18.00 5.36
N GLY A 33 4.43 -17.90 6.45
CA GLY A 33 5.20 -16.70 6.78
C GLY A 33 6.24 -16.36 5.72
N LYS A 34 6.89 -17.37 5.12
CA LYS A 34 7.83 -17.15 4.01
C LYS A 34 7.15 -16.64 2.74
N LEU A 35 5.97 -17.17 2.42
CA LEU A 35 5.17 -16.70 1.28
C LEU A 35 4.66 -15.27 1.51
N ASP A 36 4.15 -14.99 2.70
CA ASP A 36 3.66 -13.66 3.09
C ASP A 36 4.79 -12.62 3.01
N ALA A 37 5.97 -12.93 3.55
CA ALA A 37 7.13 -12.05 3.47
C ALA A 37 7.52 -11.69 2.02
N ARG A 38 7.41 -12.66 1.10
CA ARG A 38 7.64 -12.43 -0.33
C ARG A 38 6.59 -11.50 -0.92
N TRP A 39 5.30 -11.75 -0.66
CA TRP A 39 4.23 -10.89 -1.15
C TRP A 39 4.29 -9.48 -0.57
N GLN A 40 4.69 -9.31 0.70
CA GLN A 40 4.91 -7.99 1.27
C GLN A 40 6.08 -7.26 0.60
N ALA A 41 7.14 -7.97 0.21
CA ALA A 41 8.23 -7.37 -0.56
C ALA A 41 7.74 -6.91 -1.94
N ASP A 42 7.01 -7.77 -2.67
CA ASP A 42 6.43 -7.45 -3.97
C ASP A 42 5.44 -6.27 -3.87
N ALA A 43 4.61 -6.23 -2.82
CA ALA A 43 3.67 -5.14 -2.56
C ALA A 43 4.38 -3.82 -2.25
N ARG A 44 5.49 -3.84 -1.50
CA ARG A 44 6.33 -2.66 -1.25
C ARG A 44 6.92 -2.12 -2.55
N GLU A 45 7.46 -2.99 -3.40
CA GLU A 45 7.99 -2.60 -4.72
C GLU A 45 6.88 -2.05 -5.63
N ALA A 46 5.73 -2.72 -5.70
CA ALA A 46 4.59 -2.27 -6.49
C ALA A 46 4.10 -0.89 -6.02
N ARG A 47 4.02 -0.67 -4.69
CA ARG A 47 3.68 0.63 -4.11
C ARG A 47 4.70 1.70 -4.47
N GLN A 48 6.00 1.40 -4.41
CA GLN A 48 7.06 2.34 -4.82
C GLN A 48 6.97 2.67 -6.32
N ARG A 49 6.77 1.66 -7.18
CA ARG A 49 6.57 1.87 -8.63
C ARG A 49 5.31 2.70 -8.93
N ALA A 50 4.23 2.51 -8.17
CA ALA A 50 3.02 3.32 -8.30
C ALA A 50 3.22 4.78 -7.84
N LEU A 51 4.05 5.03 -6.83
CA LEU A 51 4.33 6.38 -6.31
C LEU A 51 5.35 7.16 -7.15
N ALA A 52 6.23 6.48 -7.90
CA ALA A 52 7.23 7.12 -8.76
C ALA A 52 6.64 8.11 -9.80
N PRO A 53 5.63 7.74 -10.63
CA PRO A 53 5.02 8.68 -11.58
C PRO A 53 4.20 9.77 -10.88
N VAL A 54 3.62 9.46 -9.72
CA VAL A 54 2.81 10.38 -8.90
C VAL A 54 3.67 11.53 -8.36
N THR A 55 4.84 11.25 -7.79
CA THR A 55 5.75 12.32 -7.30
C THR A 55 6.30 13.21 -8.41
N ALA A 56 6.50 12.67 -9.62
CA ALA A 56 6.93 13.46 -10.78
C ALA A 56 5.81 14.39 -11.29
N THR A 57 4.56 13.93 -11.30
CA THR A 57 3.40 14.74 -11.76
C THR A 57 2.90 15.72 -10.70
N LEU A 58 3.00 15.41 -9.41
CA LEU A 58 2.74 16.37 -8.32
C LEU A 58 3.65 17.60 -8.37
N ARG A 59 4.86 17.47 -8.94
CA ARG A 59 5.78 18.59 -9.14
C ARG A 59 5.42 19.45 -10.34
N VAL A 60 4.56 18.98 -11.24
CA VAL A 60 4.09 19.77 -12.38
C VAL A 60 2.96 20.66 -11.89
N ALA A 61 3.23 21.95 -11.81
CA ALA A 61 2.24 22.93 -11.43
C ALA A 61 0.99 22.86 -12.33
N CYS A 62 -0.19 22.97 -11.72
CA CYS A 62 -1.48 22.84 -12.41
C CYS A 62 -1.60 23.74 -13.65
N TRP A 63 -1.07 24.96 -13.60
CA TRP A 63 -1.13 25.91 -14.71
C TRP A 63 -0.28 25.49 -15.92
N VAL A 64 0.76 24.69 -15.70
CA VAL A 64 1.57 24.08 -16.77
C VAL A 64 0.80 22.91 -17.37
N ALA A 65 0.30 22.00 -16.53
CA ALA A 65 -0.42 20.81 -16.99
C ALA A 65 -1.72 21.13 -17.74
N ASN A 66 -2.42 22.21 -17.36
CA ASN A 66 -3.67 22.64 -17.99
C ASN A 66 -3.48 23.77 -19.02
N ASN A 67 -2.24 24.14 -19.36
CA ASN A 67 -1.94 25.23 -20.30
C ASN A 67 -2.74 26.52 -20.03
N CYS A 68 -2.78 26.97 -18.78
CA CYS A 68 -3.56 28.14 -18.40
C CYS A 68 -3.03 29.41 -19.09
N SER A 69 -3.93 30.26 -19.62
CA SER A 69 -3.60 31.56 -20.22
C SER A 69 -3.05 32.55 -19.18
N ALA A 70 -2.45 33.64 -19.65
CA ALA A 70 -1.96 34.71 -18.78
C ALA A 70 -3.08 35.34 -17.93
N GLU A 71 -4.29 35.52 -18.48
CA GLU A 71 -5.42 36.07 -17.69
C GLU A 71 -5.84 35.13 -16.56
N ARG A 72 -5.92 33.82 -16.84
CA ARG A 72 -6.24 32.82 -15.82
C ARG A 72 -5.17 32.73 -14.74
N ARG A 73 -3.90 32.89 -15.10
CA ARG A 73 -2.80 32.89 -14.13
C ARG A 73 -2.88 34.11 -13.19
N ALA A 74 -3.19 35.29 -13.74
CA ALA A 74 -3.32 36.52 -12.96
C ALA A 74 -4.47 36.48 -11.93
N THR A 75 -5.53 35.72 -12.22
CA THR A 75 -6.73 35.60 -11.37
C THR A 75 -6.73 34.36 -10.47
N CYS A 76 -5.72 33.50 -10.57
CA CYS A 76 -5.68 32.23 -9.86
C CYS A 76 -5.02 32.40 -8.47
N PRO A 77 -5.73 32.11 -7.36
CA PRO A 77 -5.23 32.33 -6.00
C PRO A 77 -4.06 31.42 -5.58
N ILE A 78 -3.78 30.39 -6.36
CA ILE A 78 -2.71 29.40 -6.13
C ILE A 78 -1.63 29.43 -7.22
N TYR A 79 -1.67 30.42 -8.11
CA TYR A 79 -0.63 30.58 -9.10
C TYR A 79 0.69 30.95 -8.42
N GLY A 80 1.77 30.25 -8.77
CA GLY A 80 3.08 30.43 -8.11
C GLY A 80 3.27 29.58 -6.84
N HIS A 81 2.21 28.96 -6.31
CA HIS A 81 2.27 28.05 -5.17
C HIS A 81 2.39 26.60 -5.65
N ALA A 82 3.62 26.13 -5.86
CA ALA A 82 3.88 24.76 -6.31
C ALA A 82 3.65 23.71 -5.21
N GLU A 83 3.62 24.15 -3.95
CA GLU A 83 3.41 23.35 -2.75
C GLU A 83 1.93 23.00 -2.50
N VAL A 84 0.99 23.75 -3.10
CA VAL A 84 -0.46 23.52 -2.97
C VAL A 84 -1.06 23.09 -4.30
N LEU A 85 -1.65 21.91 -4.34
CA LEU A 85 -2.33 21.40 -5.54
C LEU A 85 -3.70 22.08 -5.69
N CYS A 86 -4.08 22.40 -6.94
CA CYS A 86 -5.32 23.14 -7.19
C CYS A 86 -6.57 22.44 -6.67
N TRP A 87 -6.64 21.13 -6.84
CA TRP A 87 -7.78 20.34 -6.44
C TRP A 87 -7.90 20.24 -4.92
N GLN A 88 -6.80 20.42 -4.18
CA GLN A 88 -6.78 20.44 -2.73
C GLN A 88 -7.24 21.80 -2.20
N TYR A 89 -6.75 22.90 -2.80
CA TYR A 89 -7.18 24.26 -2.44
C TYR A 89 -8.66 24.49 -2.70
N PHE A 90 -9.17 24.01 -3.83
CA PHE A 90 -10.56 24.21 -4.24
C PHE A 90 -11.54 23.13 -3.73
N ARG A 91 -11.07 22.18 -2.91
CA ARG A 91 -11.94 21.19 -2.26
C ARG A 91 -12.80 21.88 -1.21
N ASP A 92 -14.09 21.55 -1.16
CA ASP A 92 -14.97 22.09 -0.12
C ASP A 92 -14.70 21.44 1.25
N LYS A 93 -15.34 21.96 2.30
CA LYS A 93 -15.19 21.44 3.67
C LYS A 93 -15.80 20.05 3.85
N GLN A 94 -16.72 19.68 2.97
CA GLN A 94 -17.40 18.39 2.91
C GLN A 94 -16.58 17.34 2.12
N GLY A 95 -15.48 17.77 1.49
CA GLY A 95 -14.59 16.93 0.72
C GLY A 95 -14.90 16.85 -0.78
N HIS A 96 -15.91 17.56 -1.30
CA HIS A 96 -16.24 17.54 -2.72
C HIS A 96 -15.23 18.33 -3.55
N LEU A 97 -15.00 17.81 -4.76
CA LEU A 97 -14.22 18.46 -5.79
C LEU A 97 -15.14 19.19 -6.76
N ARG A 98 -14.63 20.25 -7.38
CA ARG A 98 -15.27 20.87 -8.55
C ARG A 98 -15.26 19.86 -9.70
N GLU A 99 -16.30 19.88 -10.54
CA GLU A 99 -16.43 18.95 -11.68
C GLU A 99 -15.20 18.99 -12.61
N ALA A 100 -14.67 20.19 -12.87
CA ALA A 100 -13.47 20.39 -13.68
C ALA A 100 -12.24 19.63 -13.14
N CYS A 101 -12.17 19.36 -11.83
CA CYS A 101 -11.09 18.59 -11.22
C CYS A 101 -11.24 17.08 -11.45
N LEU A 102 -12.45 16.55 -11.65
CA LEU A 102 -12.68 15.10 -11.83
C LEU A 102 -11.99 14.55 -13.09
N GLY A 103 -11.92 15.37 -14.15
CA GLY A 103 -11.22 15.05 -15.39
C GLY A 103 -9.76 15.54 -15.45
N CYS A 104 -9.31 16.32 -14.47
CA CYS A 104 -8.00 16.98 -14.52
C CYS A 104 -6.86 15.94 -14.40
N PRO A 105 -5.87 15.92 -15.31
CA PRO A 105 -4.78 14.96 -15.27
C PRO A 105 -3.99 15.04 -13.95
N VAL A 106 -3.81 16.25 -13.39
CA VAL A 106 -3.13 16.45 -12.10
C VAL A 106 -3.86 15.76 -10.95
N PHE A 107 -5.20 15.78 -10.96
CA PHE A 107 -5.99 15.08 -9.93
C PHE A 107 -6.02 13.57 -10.17
N ARG A 108 -6.16 13.12 -11.43
CA ARG A 108 -6.18 11.68 -11.77
C ARG A 108 -4.84 11.00 -11.50
N SER A 109 -3.75 11.77 -11.48
CA SER A 109 -2.42 11.32 -11.07
C SER A 109 -2.14 11.49 -9.58
N ALA A 110 -3.08 11.98 -8.77
CA ALA A 110 -2.90 12.10 -7.34
C ALA A 110 -2.85 10.71 -6.67
N PRO A 111 -2.02 10.51 -5.64
CA PRO A 111 -1.97 9.26 -4.92
C PRO A 111 -3.30 9.07 -4.19
N MET A 112 -3.89 7.87 -4.30
CA MET A 112 -5.04 7.55 -3.48
C MET A 112 -4.63 7.53 -2.00
N PRO A 113 -5.44 8.12 -1.09
CA PRO A 113 -5.22 7.97 0.34
C PRO A 113 -5.20 6.48 0.67
N VAL A 114 -4.08 6.01 1.22
CA VAL A 114 -4.01 4.65 1.74
C VAL A 114 -4.70 4.70 3.10
N PRO A 115 -5.77 3.92 3.36
CA PRO A 115 -6.40 3.88 4.67
C PRO A 115 -5.33 3.53 5.73
N ALA A 116 -5.37 4.27 6.84
CA ALA A 116 -4.45 4.11 7.97
C ALA A 116 -4.73 2.82 8.75
#